data_AF-A0A507QKY9-F1
#
_entry.id   AF-A0A507QKY9-F1
#
_cell.length_a   1.000
_cell.length_b   1.000
_cell.length_c   1.000
_cell.angle_alpha   90.00
_cell.angle_beta   90.00
_cell.angle_gamma   90.00
#
_symmetry.space_group_name_H-M   'P 1'
#
loop_
_entity.id
_entity.type
_entity.pdbx_description
1 polymer ?
#
loop_
_entity_poly.entity_id
_entity_poly.type
_entity_poly.pdbx_seq_one_letter_code
_entity_poly.pdbx_strand_id
1 'polypeptide(L)'
;MSSGNDTKLPVAESPRPDHDSARSKRRKRPASTTPTLGRWILATITCIVLTAIVLILASGTELGNLTLNDLGKIDASWEVCSLVVWKMAEMELAWRMGFDARDMASFYAISHVPIFSLLSSFYAVRPTTMLLWYTSSVVCPSLPIIFMRSFSSVHNRSRALPGIVPNRSILQDRLTSIYTTLVPSAVFSLVLYISYRTWLPAYLVVHFEGIPSIAAVHAGPATLPTLFATFLLPGWLVRDFLFVSSTGAPADTKLQPSAGRQGEYLITTVYRRTWGVLSTKTKVLVKRTVLLAVAAAADSAIQIPVTVKGAGYEGAVGWGAVWSFAILIIGLTYGWIEGVEGV
;
A
#
# COMPACT_ATOMS: atom_id res chain seq x y z
N MET A 1 90.54 28.26 -20.03
CA MET A 1 90.33 28.40 -18.58
C MET A 1 88.96 27.83 -18.28
N SER A 2 88.92 26.54 -17.92
CA SER A 2 88.63 26.03 -16.55
C SER A 2 87.11 25.97 -16.32
N SER A 3 86.51 24.79 -16.49
CA SER A 3 86.17 23.82 -15.42
C SER A 3 84.91 24.25 -14.66
N GLY A 4 83.89 23.44 -14.39
CA GLY A 4 83.73 22.00 -14.52
C GLY A 4 82.26 21.64 -14.27
N ASN A 5 81.96 20.39 -14.61
CA ASN A 5 80.71 19.70 -14.33
C ASN A 5 80.55 19.49 -12.81
N ASP A 6 79.34 19.57 -12.27
CA ASP A 6 78.97 18.67 -11.17
C ASP A 6 77.46 18.48 -11.01
N THR A 7 77.12 17.30 -10.53
CA THR A 7 75.88 16.56 -10.75
C THR A 7 75.19 16.31 -9.41
N LYS A 8 73.86 16.18 -9.43
CA LYS A 8 72.96 15.51 -8.45
C LYS A 8 72.63 16.22 -7.12
N LEU A 9 71.35 16.49 -6.89
CA LEU A 9 70.36 15.59 -6.24
C LEU A 9 68.98 16.29 -6.20
N PRO A 10 67.85 15.55 -6.29
CA PRO A 10 66.52 16.13 -6.20
C PRO A 10 66.21 16.47 -4.74
N VAL A 11 65.91 17.74 -4.48
CA VAL A 11 65.36 18.17 -3.19
C VAL A 11 63.96 17.58 -3.07
N ALA A 12 63.77 16.78 -2.02
CA ALA A 12 62.50 16.18 -1.66
C ALA A 12 61.43 17.26 -1.48
N GLU A 13 60.44 17.25 -2.38
CA GLU A 13 59.23 18.04 -2.24
C GLU A 13 58.42 17.47 -1.08
N SER A 14 58.39 18.23 0.01
CA SER A 14 57.58 17.95 1.19
C SER A 14 56.09 17.95 0.77
N PRO A 15 55.33 16.87 1.03
CA PRO A 15 53.92 16.85 0.67
C PRO A 15 53.17 17.84 1.57
N ARG A 16 52.57 18.85 0.94
CA ARG A 16 51.54 19.68 1.56
C ARG A 16 50.47 18.75 2.14
N PRO A 17 50.03 18.92 3.39
CA PRO A 17 48.95 18.10 3.91
C PRO A 17 47.66 18.47 3.19
N ASP A 18 47.18 17.55 2.36
CA ASP A 18 45.86 17.58 1.75
C ASP A 18 44.78 17.67 2.85
N HIS A 19 44.33 18.89 3.09
CA HIS A 19 43.27 19.21 4.04
C HIS A 19 41.88 18.66 3.63
N ASP A 20 41.78 17.96 2.50
CA ASP A 20 40.54 17.42 1.95
C ASP A 20 40.31 15.92 2.23
N SER A 21 41.26 15.23 2.87
CA SER A 21 41.13 13.79 3.17
C SER A 21 40.36 13.47 4.46
N ALA A 22 39.98 14.46 5.27
CA ALA A 22 39.38 14.26 6.59
C ALA A 22 37.83 14.35 6.63
N ARG A 23 37.13 14.43 5.48
CA ARG A 23 35.65 14.47 5.45
C ARG A 23 34.97 13.17 5.03
N SER A 24 35.73 12.07 4.93
CA SER A 24 35.19 10.71 5.02
C SER A 24 34.86 10.38 6.49
N LYS A 25 33.96 11.17 7.10
CA LYS A 25 33.21 10.69 8.26
C LYS A 25 32.44 9.48 7.76
N ARG A 26 32.95 8.30 8.11
CA ARG A 26 32.30 7.00 8.11
C ARG A 26 30.96 7.15 8.84
N ARG A 27 29.97 7.71 8.12
CA ARG A 27 28.64 8.01 8.62
C ARG A 27 28.01 6.65 8.78
N LYS A 28 27.93 6.21 10.03
CA LYS A 28 27.32 4.96 10.47
C LYS A 28 26.10 4.71 9.59
N ARG A 29 26.16 3.63 8.79
CA ARG A 29 24.96 3.06 8.15
C ARG A 29 23.91 2.99 9.26
N PRO A 30 22.70 3.56 9.12
CA PRO A 30 21.66 3.30 10.09
C PRO A 30 21.52 1.79 10.14
N ALA A 31 21.78 1.23 11.32
CA ALA A 31 21.71 -0.19 11.57
C ALA A 31 20.39 -0.68 10.97
N SER A 32 20.47 -1.70 10.10
CA SER A 32 19.35 -2.52 9.72
C SER A 32 18.71 -3.01 11.01
N THR A 33 17.72 -2.26 11.48
CA THR A 33 17.08 -2.52 12.75
C THR A 33 16.17 -3.68 12.46
N THR A 34 16.66 -4.88 12.74
CA THR A 34 15.83 -6.08 12.75
C THR A 34 14.60 -5.75 13.60
N PRO A 35 13.38 -5.98 13.08
CA PRO A 35 12.19 -5.71 13.86
C PRO A 35 12.21 -6.65 15.06
N THR A 36 12.52 -6.12 16.24
CA THR A 36 12.50 -6.91 17.47
C THR A 36 11.06 -7.28 17.78
N LEU A 37 10.81 -8.55 18.11
CA LEU A 37 9.47 -9.08 18.40
C LEU A 37 8.73 -8.23 19.46
N GLY A 38 9.46 -7.71 20.45
CA GLY A 38 8.89 -6.82 21.48
C GLY A 38 8.32 -5.51 20.92
N ARG A 39 8.88 -4.97 19.83
CA ARG A 39 8.33 -3.78 19.17
C ARG A 39 7.00 -4.08 18.47
N TRP A 40 6.86 -5.27 17.90
CA TRP A 40 5.61 -5.68 17.30
C TRP A 40 4.52 -5.87 18.37
N ILE A 41 4.84 -6.54 19.49
CA ILE A 41 3.90 -6.75 20.61
C ILE A 41 3.42 -5.40 21.18
N LEU A 42 4.33 -4.44 21.36
CA LEU A 42 3.95 -3.12 21.85
C LEU A 42 3.06 -2.37 20.85
N ALA A 43 3.34 -2.50 19.54
CA ALA A 43 2.52 -1.90 18.49
C ALA A 43 1.10 -2.47 18.47
N THR A 44 0.94 -3.80 18.60
CA THR A 44 -0.37 -4.45 18.63
C THR A 44 -1.16 -4.08 19.88
N ILE A 45 -0.54 -4.06 21.06
CA ILE A 45 -1.19 -3.62 22.30
C ILE A 45 -1.66 -2.16 22.18
N THR A 46 -0.80 -1.28 21.67
CA THR A 46 -1.15 0.14 21.51
C THR A 46 -2.29 0.31 20.51
N CYS A 47 -2.30 -0.45 19.42
CA CYS A 47 -3.40 -0.47 18.46
C CYS A 47 -4.72 -0.91 19.09
N ILE A 48 -4.72 -2.00 19.89
CA ILE A 48 -5.92 -2.48 20.59
C ILE A 48 -6.44 -1.41 21.55
N VAL A 49 -5.57 -0.81 22.35
CA VAL A 49 -5.95 0.23 23.33
C VAL A 49 -6.53 1.45 22.61
N LEU A 50 -5.90 1.92 21.53
CA LEU A 50 -6.41 3.03 20.73
C LEU A 50 -7.77 2.72 20.12
N THR A 51 -7.95 1.50 19.59
CA THR A 51 -9.21 1.04 19.02
C THR A 51 -10.31 1.02 20.08
N ALA A 52 -10.01 0.48 21.27
CA ALA A 52 -10.95 0.46 22.39
C ALA A 52 -11.35 1.88 22.84
N ILE A 53 -10.40 2.81 22.92
CA ILE A 53 -10.69 4.21 23.26
C ILE A 53 -11.64 4.85 22.25
N VAL A 54 -11.39 4.65 20.94
CA VAL A 54 -12.25 5.18 19.87
C VAL A 54 -13.67 4.61 19.97
N LEU A 55 -13.81 3.31 20.23
CA LEU A 55 -15.11 2.66 20.39
C LEU A 55 -15.84 3.13 21.68
N ILE A 56 -15.13 3.32 22.79
CA ILE A 56 -15.71 3.85 24.03
C ILE A 56 -16.21 5.29 23.82
N LEU A 57 -15.39 6.14 23.19
CA LEU A 57 -15.79 7.52 22.87
C LEU A 57 -17.02 7.57 21.96
N ALA A 58 -17.10 6.65 20.99
CA ALA A 58 -18.27 6.53 20.14
C ALA A 58 -19.53 6.09 20.91
N SER A 59 -19.39 5.12 21.82
CA SER A 59 -20.50 4.63 22.65
C SER A 59 -21.05 5.70 23.61
N GLY A 60 -20.20 6.63 24.06
CA GLY A 60 -20.59 7.75 24.90
C GLY A 60 -21.35 8.87 24.17
N THR A 61 -21.51 8.78 22.85
CA THR A 61 -22.30 9.71 22.04
C THR A 61 -23.60 9.03 21.58
N GLU A 62 -24.68 9.78 21.34
CA GLU A 62 -25.93 9.25 20.76
C GLU A 62 -25.72 8.52 19.42
N LEU A 63 -24.56 8.69 18.77
CA LEU A 63 -24.16 7.94 17.59
C LEU A 63 -23.89 6.45 17.90
N GLY A 64 -23.40 6.10 19.09
CA GLY A 64 -23.00 4.74 19.46
C GLY A 64 -24.15 3.72 19.49
N ASN A 65 -25.33 4.17 19.94
CA ASN A 65 -26.54 3.35 20.01
C ASN A 65 -27.10 2.97 18.63
N LEU A 66 -26.78 3.75 17.59
CA LEU A 66 -27.20 3.48 16.21
C LEU A 66 -26.19 2.60 15.48
N THR A 67 -24.90 2.75 15.78
CA THR A 67 -23.85 1.92 15.16
C THR A 67 -23.88 0.45 15.54
N LEU A 68 -24.25 0.13 16.78
CA LEU A 68 -24.29 -1.27 17.24
C LEU A 68 -25.56 -2.01 16.82
N ASN A 69 -26.69 -1.29 16.73
CA ASN A 69 -27.97 -1.89 16.35
C ASN A 69 -28.15 -2.01 14.82
N ASP A 70 -27.58 -1.10 14.01
CA ASP A 70 -27.70 -1.15 12.53
C ASP A 70 -26.67 -2.07 11.86
N LEU A 71 -25.48 -2.29 12.44
CA LEU A 71 -24.46 -3.24 11.94
C LEU A 71 -24.71 -4.67 12.46
N GLY A 72 -25.97 -4.97 12.77
CA GLY A 72 -26.42 -6.12 13.53
C GLY A 72 -26.05 -7.46 12.93
N LYS A 73 -24.95 -8.04 13.42
CA LYS A 73 -24.71 -9.48 13.49
C LYS A 73 -23.50 -9.76 14.38
N ILE A 74 -23.62 -9.50 15.68
CA ILE A 74 -22.63 -9.98 16.65
C ILE A 74 -23.38 -10.76 17.73
N ASP A 75 -24.09 -11.80 17.31
CA ASP A 75 -24.71 -12.74 18.23
C ASP A 75 -23.76 -13.90 18.59
N ALA A 76 -22.68 -14.09 17.82
CA ALA A 76 -21.79 -15.23 17.96
C ALA A 76 -20.34 -14.81 18.28
N SER A 77 -19.82 -15.27 19.42
CA SER A 77 -18.44 -14.97 19.86
C SER A 77 -17.36 -15.36 18.85
N TRP A 78 -17.62 -16.33 17.97
CA TRP A 78 -16.67 -16.75 16.94
C TRP A 78 -16.51 -15.73 15.80
N GLU A 79 -17.55 -14.94 15.50
CA GLU A 79 -17.51 -13.88 14.47
C GLU A 79 -16.57 -12.76 14.94
N VAL A 80 -16.66 -12.38 16.22
CA VAL A 80 -15.74 -11.42 16.85
C VAL A 80 -14.31 -11.93 16.84
N CYS A 81 -14.09 -13.19 17.24
CA CYS A 81 -12.75 -13.79 17.21
C CYS A 81 -12.14 -13.75 15.80
N SER A 82 -12.93 -14.02 14.76
CA SER A 82 -12.48 -14.00 13.37
C SER A 82 -12.03 -12.61 12.94
N LEU A 83 -12.78 -11.56 13.29
CA LEU A 83 -12.40 -10.17 13.01
C LEU A 83 -11.12 -9.75 13.75
N VAL A 84 -10.98 -10.12 15.02
CA VAL A 84 -9.77 -9.81 15.80
C VAL A 84 -8.56 -10.54 15.23
N VAL A 85 -8.68 -11.82 14.90
CA VAL A 85 -7.61 -12.61 14.28
C VAL A 85 -7.22 -12.03 12.93
N TRP A 86 -8.20 -11.68 12.09
CA TRP A 86 -7.93 -11.03 10.80
C TRP A 86 -7.18 -9.72 10.99
N LYS A 87 -7.62 -8.86 11.91
CA LYS A 87 -6.96 -7.58 12.21
C LYS A 87 -5.50 -7.76 12.62
N MET A 88 -5.22 -8.77 13.44
CA MET A 88 -3.87 -9.14 13.84
C MET A 88 -3.04 -9.66 12.67
N ALA A 89 -3.63 -10.48 11.80
CA ALA A 89 -2.97 -11.01 10.61
C ALA A 89 -2.58 -9.88 9.63
N GLU A 90 -3.46 -8.90 9.40
CA GLU A 90 -3.13 -7.73 8.57
C GLU A 90 -1.95 -6.93 9.16
N MET A 91 -1.97 -6.71 10.48
CA MET A 91 -0.91 -5.99 11.18
C MET A 91 0.43 -6.73 11.11
N GLU A 92 0.41 -8.04 11.33
CA GLU A 92 1.59 -8.88 11.22
C GLU A 92 2.15 -8.92 9.80
N LEU A 93 1.29 -9.04 8.79
CA LEU A 93 1.67 -9.08 7.39
C LEU A 93 2.44 -7.81 7.00
N ALA A 94 1.90 -6.65 7.34
CA ALA A 94 2.55 -5.38 7.05
C ALA A 94 3.85 -5.16 7.84
N TRP A 95 3.90 -5.63 9.09
CA TRP A 95 5.11 -5.60 9.91
C TRP A 95 6.23 -6.44 9.28
N ARG A 96 5.94 -7.69 8.90
CA ARG A 96 6.87 -8.61 8.21
C ARG A 96 7.31 -8.08 6.85
N MET A 97 6.41 -7.41 6.14
CA MET A 97 6.69 -6.80 4.83
C MET A 97 7.53 -5.53 4.91
N GLY A 98 7.75 -5.01 6.12
CA GLY A 98 8.64 -3.88 6.32
C GLY A 98 8.02 -2.53 5.94
N PHE A 99 6.70 -2.40 5.97
CA PHE A 99 6.02 -1.16 5.61
C PHE A 99 6.31 -0.03 6.60
N ASP A 100 6.40 1.18 6.08
CA ASP A 100 6.36 2.41 6.88
C ASP A 100 4.93 2.71 7.30
N ALA A 101 4.76 3.65 8.25
CA ALA A 101 3.43 4.10 8.66
C ALA A 101 2.58 4.64 7.50
N ARG A 102 3.19 5.29 6.50
CA ARG A 102 2.47 5.83 5.34
C ARG A 102 2.06 4.76 4.33
N ASP A 103 2.95 3.79 4.07
CA ASP A 103 2.64 2.60 3.27
C ASP A 103 1.54 1.77 3.93
N MET A 104 1.61 1.63 5.25
CA MET A 104 0.63 0.91 6.07
C MET A 104 -0.74 1.57 6.03
N ALA A 105 -0.81 2.89 6.26
CA ALA A 105 -2.06 3.64 6.18
C ALA A 105 -2.69 3.53 4.79
N SER A 106 -1.87 3.64 3.73
CA SER A 106 -2.34 3.50 2.36
C SER A 106 -2.87 2.10 2.08
N PHE A 107 -2.12 1.06 2.48
CA PHE A 107 -2.53 -0.34 2.34
C PHE A 107 -3.87 -0.61 3.03
N TYR A 108 -4.02 -0.28 4.31
CA TYR A 108 -5.28 -0.48 5.03
C TYR A 108 -6.43 0.31 4.43
N ALA A 109 -6.20 1.59 4.14
CA ALA A 109 -7.23 2.45 3.58
C ALA A 109 -7.77 1.87 2.28
N ILE A 110 -6.89 1.41 1.38
CA ILE A 110 -7.28 0.80 0.10
C ILE A 110 -7.97 -0.56 0.31
N SER A 111 -7.43 -1.43 1.18
CA SER A 111 -8.01 -2.75 1.43
C SER A 111 -9.45 -2.68 1.95
N HIS A 112 -9.80 -1.64 2.71
CA HIS A 112 -11.14 -1.44 3.26
C HIS A 112 -12.08 -0.63 2.34
N VAL A 113 -11.59 -0.05 1.23
CA VAL A 113 -12.45 0.68 0.25
C VAL A 113 -13.64 -0.16 -0.22
N PRO A 114 -13.51 -1.46 -0.54
CA PRO A 114 -14.63 -2.28 -0.97
C PRO A 114 -15.81 -2.25 0.00
N ILE A 115 -15.52 -2.39 1.30
CA ILE A 115 -16.54 -2.43 2.35
C ILE A 115 -17.20 -1.05 2.50
N PHE A 116 -16.39 0.01 2.56
CA PHE A 116 -16.93 1.37 2.65
C PHE A 116 -17.80 1.75 1.44
N SER A 117 -17.37 1.35 0.24
CA SER A 117 -18.13 1.59 -0.99
C SER A 117 -19.45 0.83 -0.99
N LEU A 118 -19.48 -0.40 -0.49
CA LEU A 118 -20.70 -1.21 -0.39
C LEU A 118 -21.68 -0.59 0.61
N LEU A 119 -21.20 -0.22 1.79
CA LEU A 119 -22.02 0.37 2.84
C LEU A 119 -22.57 1.74 2.45
N SER A 120 -21.77 2.54 1.73
CA SER A 120 -22.18 3.87 1.27
C SER A 120 -23.19 3.78 0.13
N SER A 121 -23.08 2.78 -0.74
CA SER A 121 -23.90 2.70 -1.96
C SER A 121 -25.23 1.97 -1.71
N PHE A 122 -25.24 0.94 -0.87
CA PHE A 122 -26.38 0.03 -0.73
C PHE A 122 -27.06 0.10 0.65
N TYR A 123 -26.30 0.40 1.71
CA TYR A 123 -26.80 0.39 3.09
C TYR A 123 -27.01 1.79 3.69
N ALA A 124 -26.71 2.85 2.92
CA ALA A 124 -26.89 4.26 3.30
C ALA A 124 -26.40 4.57 4.74
N VAL A 125 -25.31 3.92 5.16
CA VAL A 125 -24.76 4.07 6.51
C VAL A 125 -24.32 5.51 6.72
N ARG A 126 -24.58 6.05 7.91
CA ARG A 126 -24.23 7.43 8.26
C ARG A 126 -22.72 7.68 8.06
N PRO A 127 -22.31 8.78 7.42
CA PRO A 127 -20.89 9.09 7.20
C PRO A 127 -20.07 9.18 8.49
N THR A 128 -20.70 9.55 9.62
CA THR A 128 -20.05 9.61 10.93
C THR A 128 -19.63 8.22 11.44
N THR A 129 -20.47 7.21 11.24
CA THR A 129 -20.16 5.81 11.53
C THR A 129 -19.02 5.30 10.67
N MET A 130 -19.04 5.66 9.38
CA MET A 130 -17.96 5.30 8.45
C MET A 130 -16.64 5.95 8.85
N LEU A 131 -16.65 7.22 9.28
CA LEU A 131 -15.46 7.92 9.72
C LEU A 131 -14.87 7.30 10.99
N LEU A 132 -15.74 6.90 11.94
CA LEU A 132 -15.32 6.21 13.15
C LEU A 132 -14.67 4.87 12.82
N TRP A 133 -15.31 4.07 11.97
CA TRP A 133 -14.76 2.79 11.53
C TRP A 133 -13.44 2.98 10.77
N TYR A 134 -13.36 3.95 9.86
CA TYR A 134 -12.12 4.29 9.18
C TYR A 134 -10.99 4.67 10.15
N THR A 135 -11.32 5.48 11.17
CA THR A 135 -10.35 5.87 12.21
C THR A 135 -9.86 4.64 12.97
N SER A 136 -10.78 3.76 13.38
CA SER A 136 -10.47 2.50 14.07
C SER A 136 -9.64 1.54 13.21
N SER A 137 -10.02 1.32 11.95
CA SER A 137 -9.40 0.32 11.09
C SER A 137 -8.12 0.76 10.40
N VAL A 138 -7.92 2.07 10.18
CA VAL A 138 -6.79 2.59 9.40
C VAL A 138 -5.86 3.45 10.25
N VAL A 139 -6.41 4.39 11.02
CA VAL A 139 -5.61 5.36 11.79
C VAL A 139 -5.00 4.70 13.03
N CYS A 140 -5.79 3.98 13.82
CA CYS A 140 -5.31 3.31 15.03
C CYS A 140 -4.16 2.31 14.78
N PRO A 141 -4.18 1.47 13.72
CA PRO A 141 -3.05 0.60 13.39
C PRO A 141 -1.81 1.34 12.89
N SER A 142 -1.99 2.48 12.22
CA SER A 142 -0.88 3.23 11.62
C SER A 142 -0.11 4.06 12.65
N LEU A 143 -0.79 4.56 13.69
CA LEU A 143 -0.22 5.42 14.73
C LEU A 143 0.99 4.80 15.47
N PRO A 144 0.91 3.56 16.00
CA PRO A 144 2.07 2.93 16.66
C PRO A 144 3.29 2.84 15.75
N ILE A 145 3.10 2.58 14.45
CA ILE A 145 4.20 2.44 13.50
C ILE A 145 4.89 3.79 13.26
N ILE A 146 4.18 4.92 13.32
CA ILE A 146 4.80 6.27 13.25
C ILE A 146 5.80 6.46 14.39
N PHE A 147 5.44 6.03 15.60
CA PHE A 147 6.31 6.15 16.77
C PHE A 147 7.45 5.15 16.76
N MET A 148 7.23 3.95 16.23
CA MET A 148 8.15 2.83 16.35
C MET A 148 9.09 2.65 15.14
N ARG A 149 8.74 3.21 13.99
CA ARG A 149 9.50 3.13 12.74
C ARG A 149 9.64 4.49 12.08
N SER A 150 10.86 4.84 11.68
CA SER A 150 11.09 6.01 10.85
C SER A 150 10.51 5.80 9.44
N PHE A 151 9.89 6.83 8.87
CA PHE A 151 9.48 6.84 7.46
C PHE A 151 10.66 6.52 6.52
N SER A 152 10.42 5.71 5.48
CA SER A 152 11.37 5.44 4.41
C SER A 152 11.77 6.73 3.72
N SER A 153 12.97 6.70 3.17
CA SER A 153 13.53 7.81 2.39
C SER A 153 12.67 8.16 1.17
N VAL A 154 11.90 7.18 0.64
CA VAL A 154 10.98 7.38 -0.51
C VAL A 154 9.82 8.32 -0.16
N HIS A 155 9.31 8.24 1.08
CA HIS A 155 8.21 9.07 1.59
C HIS A 155 8.71 10.35 2.26
N ASN A 156 9.94 10.35 2.82
CA ASN A 156 10.55 11.52 3.45
C ASN A 156 11.60 12.20 2.54
N ARG A 157 11.14 12.62 1.35
CA ARG A 157 11.99 13.16 0.27
C ARG A 157 12.72 14.45 0.65
N SER A 158 12.13 15.24 1.53
CA SER A 158 12.71 16.52 2.02
C SER A 158 13.91 16.29 2.94
N ARG A 159 13.96 15.16 3.64
CA ARG A 159 15.05 14.80 4.56
C ARG A 159 16.03 13.78 3.95
N ALA A 160 15.64 13.10 2.87
CA ALA A 160 16.48 12.16 2.16
C ALA A 160 17.64 12.89 1.44
N LEU A 161 18.86 12.34 1.57
CA LEU A 161 20.03 12.86 0.88
C LEU A 161 19.84 12.78 -0.65
N PRO A 162 20.28 13.80 -1.42
CA PRO A 162 20.32 13.71 -2.88
C PRO A 162 21.09 12.46 -3.32
N GLY A 163 20.45 11.57 -4.09
CA GLY A 163 21.05 10.30 -4.56
C GLY A 163 20.57 9.03 -3.87
N ILE A 164 19.84 9.10 -2.75
CA ILE A 164 19.29 7.89 -2.08
C ILE A 164 18.01 7.38 -2.76
N VAL A 165 17.21 8.30 -3.31
CA VAL A 165 15.94 7.98 -4.00
C VAL A 165 16.14 8.20 -5.50
N PRO A 166 16.18 7.14 -6.31
CA PRO A 166 16.17 7.25 -7.76
C PRO A 166 14.92 8.00 -8.25
N ASN A 167 14.99 8.59 -9.45
CA ASN A 167 13.86 9.22 -10.15
C ASN A 167 13.12 10.30 -9.32
N ARG A 168 13.83 10.99 -8.42
CA ARG A 168 13.26 12.03 -7.55
C ARG A 168 12.58 13.16 -8.33
N SER A 169 13.11 13.55 -9.49
CA SER A 169 12.53 14.58 -10.37
C SER A 169 11.12 14.19 -10.83
N ILE A 170 10.94 12.94 -11.25
CA ILE A 170 9.67 12.38 -11.74
C ILE A 170 8.66 12.26 -10.60
N LEU A 171 9.15 11.88 -9.41
CA LEU A 171 8.33 11.81 -8.20
C LEU A 171 7.88 13.19 -7.67
N GLN A 172 8.63 14.25 -7.98
CA GLN A 172 8.37 15.61 -7.52
C GLN A 172 7.58 16.44 -8.54
N ASP A 173 7.49 15.97 -9.79
CA ASP A 173 6.67 16.59 -10.80
C ASP A 173 5.17 16.53 -10.44
N ARG A 174 4.53 17.70 -10.43
CA ARG A 174 3.11 17.83 -10.09
C ARG A 174 2.23 17.20 -11.16
N LEU A 175 2.60 17.33 -12.43
CA LEU A 175 1.80 16.77 -13.53
C LEU A 175 1.82 15.25 -13.47
N THR A 176 3.00 14.65 -13.37
CA THR A 176 3.15 13.21 -13.18
C THR A 176 2.36 12.74 -11.95
N SER A 177 2.41 13.48 -10.84
CA SER A 177 1.61 13.16 -9.66
C SER A 177 0.11 13.19 -9.96
N ILE A 178 -0.41 14.22 -10.64
CA ILE A 178 -1.83 14.33 -10.98
C ILE A 178 -2.25 13.16 -11.89
N TYR A 179 -1.54 12.92 -13.00
CA TYR A 179 -1.87 11.82 -13.91
C TYR A 179 -1.89 10.47 -13.21
N THR A 180 -0.86 10.19 -12.40
CA THR A 180 -0.77 8.93 -11.66
C THR A 180 -1.77 8.84 -10.50
N THR A 181 -2.44 9.91 -10.08
CA THR A 181 -3.64 9.82 -9.22
C THR A 181 -4.94 9.61 -10.00
N LEU A 182 -5.09 10.27 -11.16
CA LEU A 182 -6.34 10.24 -11.91
C LEU A 182 -6.56 8.88 -12.58
N VAL A 183 -5.48 8.22 -13.04
CA VAL A 183 -5.54 6.89 -13.66
C VAL A 183 -6.19 5.85 -12.74
N PRO A 184 -5.72 5.60 -11.51
CA PRO A 184 -6.37 4.60 -10.63
C PRO A 184 -7.81 4.99 -10.26
N SER A 185 -8.10 6.29 -10.05
CA SER A 185 -9.47 6.75 -9.81
C SER A 185 -10.39 6.46 -10.99
N ALA A 186 -9.92 6.68 -12.22
CA ALA A 186 -10.66 6.36 -13.44
C ALA A 186 -10.89 4.85 -13.58
N VAL A 187 -9.87 4.03 -13.31
CA VAL A 187 -9.99 2.56 -13.39
C VAL A 187 -11.00 2.03 -12.38
N PHE A 188 -10.94 2.43 -11.11
CA PHE A 188 -11.94 2.01 -10.11
C PHE A 188 -13.35 2.40 -10.53
N SER A 189 -13.52 3.65 -10.97
CA SER A 189 -14.82 4.17 -11.40
C SER A 189 -15.38 3.42 -12.60
N LEU A 190 -14.54 3.16 -13.61
CA LEU A 190 -14.94 2.47 -14.82
C LEU A 190 -15.27 1.00 -14.56
N VAL A 191 -14.43 0.29 -13.81
CA VAL A 191 -14.66 -1.12 -13.47
C VAL A 191 -15.95 -1.28 -12.67
N LEU A 192 -16.18 -0.43 -11.67
CA LEU A 192 -17.44 -0.45 -10.92
C LEU A 192 -18.65 -0.06 -11.76
N TYR A 193 -18.54 1.00 -12.58
CA TYR A 193 -19.62 1.43 -13.45
C TYR A 193 -20.04 0.33 -14.44
N ILE A 194 -19.06 -0.33 -15.07
CA ILE A 194 -19.33 -1.48 -15.96
C ILE A 194 -19.95 -2.62 -15.16
N SER A 195 -19.44 -2.93 -13.98
CA SER A 195 -19.97 -4.01 -13.13
C SER A 195 -21.42 -3.74 -12.71
N TYR A 196 -21.75 -2.50 -12.31
CA TYR A 196 -23.11 -2.04 -12.02
C TYR A 196 -24.06 -2.13 -13.21
N ARG A 197 -23.56 -1.92 -14.44
CA ARG A 197 -24.38 -2.02 -15.66
C ARG A 197 -24.65 -3.44 -16.12
N THR A 198 -23.78 -4.39 -15.78
CA THR A 198 -23.74 -5.70 -16.45
C THR A 198 -24.27 -6.83 -15.58
N TRP A 199 -23.64 -7.10 -14.44
CA TRP A 199 -23.90 -8.32 -13.68
C TRP A 199 -23.99 -8.10 -12.16
N LEU A 200 -23.28 -7.10 -11.62
CA LEU A 200 -23.10 -6.94 -10.19
C LEU A 200 -24.41 -6.74 -9.41
N PRO A 201 -25.38 -5.93 -9.87
CA PRO A 201 -26.62 -5.74 -9.12
C PRO A 201 -27.46 -7.03 -9.02
N ALA A 202 -27.57 -7.77 -10.12
CA ALA A 202 -28.27 -9.06 -10.12
C ALA A 202 -27.57 -10.06 -9.19
N TYR A 203 -26.23 -10.08 -9.20
CA TYR A 203 -25.43 -10.92 -8.32
C TYR A 203 -25.63 -10.56 -6.83
N LEU A 204 -25.60 -9.26 -6.50
CA LEU A 204 -25.80 -8.79 -5.14
C LEU A 204 -27.20 -9.14 -4.61
N VAL A 205 -28.26 -8.97 -5.42
CA VAL A 205 -29.63 -9.31 -5.01
C VAL A 205 -29.82 -10.81 -4.75
N VAL A 206 -29.09 -11.67 -5.47
CA VAL A 206 -29.15 -13.12 -5.27
C VAL A 206 -28.42 -13.56 -4.01
N HIS A 207 -27.29 -12.92 -3.67
CA HIS A 207 -26.42 -13.36 -2.59
C HIS A 207 -26.53 -12.54 -1.30
N PHE A 208 -27.17 -11.38 -1.33
CA PHE A 208 -27.42 -10.54 -0.16
C PHE A 208 -28.91 -10.41 0.10
N GLU A 209 -29.33 -10.81 1.30
CA GLU A 209 -30.70 -10.69 1.77
C GLU A 209 -30.95 -9.28 2.33
N GLY A 210 -32.04 -8.65 1.90
CA GLY A 210 -32.53 -7.40 2.52
C GLY A 210 -31.69 -6.15 2.22
N ILE A 211 -31.14 -6.02 1.00
CA ILE A 211 -30.45 -4.78 0.59
C ILE A 211 -31.41 -3.57 0.70
N PRO A 212 -31.10 -2.55 1.52
CA PRO A 212 -32.01 -1.43 1.76
C PRO A 212 -32.31 -0.57 0.52
N SER A 213 -31.32 -0.36 -0.36
CA SER A 213 -31.47 0.45 -1.56
C SER A 213 -30.53 0.03 -2.68
N ILE A 214 -31.06 -0.02 -3.91
CA ILE A 214 -30.28 -0.19 -5.15
C ILE A 214 -30.21 1.10 -5.98
N ALA A 215 -30.61 2.23 -5.40
CA ALA A 215 -30.71 3.52 -6.11
C ALA A 215 -29.37 3.96 -6.73
N ALA A 216 -28.24 3.67 -6.08
CA ALA A 216 -26.91 4.01 -6.58
C ALA A 216 -26.60 3.39 -7.96
N VAL A 217 -27.15 2.21 -8.23
CA VAL A 217 -27.00 1.49 -9.51
C VAL A 217 -27.88 2.12 -10.60
N HIS A 218 -29.04 2.65 -10.23
CA HIS A 218 -30.05 3.18 -11.17
C HIS A 218 -29.95 4.68 -11.44
N ALA A 219 -28.99 5.39 -10.83
CA ALA A 219 -28.74 6.82 -11.10
C ALA A 219 -28.21 7.12 -12.53
N GLY A 220 -28.09 6.10 -13.38
CA GLY A 220 -27.85 6.25 -14.81
C GLY A 220 -26.43 6.75 -15.14
N PRO A 221 -26.23 7.52 -16.22
CA PRO A 221 -24.92 8.05 -16.59
C PRO A 221 -24.31 9.01 -15.55
N ALA A 222 -25.14 9.59 -14.67
CA ALA A 222 -24.69 10.52 -13.63
C ALA A 222 -23.87 9.83 -12.52
N THR A 223 -23.91 8.50 -12.40
CA THR A 223 -23.13 7.73 -11.44
C THR A 223 -21.63 7.76 -11.72
N LEU A 224 -21.20 7.92 -12.97
CA LEU A 224 -19.78 7.88 -13.33
C LEU A 224 -18.98 9.05 -12.72
N PRO A 225 -19.38 10.33 -12.87
CA PRO A 225 -18.64 11.44 -12.26
C PRO A 225 -18.67 11.41 -10.73
N THR A 226 -19.74 10.89 -10.11
CA THR A 226 -19.80 10.76 -8.65
C THR A 226 -18.84 9.69 -8.14
N LEU A 227 -18.81 8.51 -8.77
CA LEU A 227 -17.81 7.47 -8.47
C LEU A 227 -16.39 8.00 -8.65
N PHE A 228 -16.13 8.73 -9.75
CA PHE A 228 -14.83 9.32 -10.00
C PHE A 228 -14.39 10.26 -8.88
N ALA A 229 -15.26 11.17 -8.44
CA ALA A 229 -14.98 12.07 -7.33
C ALA A 229 -14.71 11.31 -6.02
N THR A 230 -15.50 10.28 -5.71
CA THR A 230 -15.31 9.44 -4.52
C THR A 230 -13.98 8.70 -4.55
N PHE A 231 -13.53 8.23 -5.72
CA PHE A 231 -12.29 7.48 -5.86
C PHE A 231 -11.04 8.33 -6.05
N LEU A 232 -11.12 9.67 -5.98
CA LEU A 232 -9.94 10.53 -6.01
C LEU A 232 -8.98 10.25 -4.83
N LEU A 233 -9.52 10.15 -3.62
CA LEU A 233 -8.71 9.88 -2.43
C LEU A 233 -8.13 8.45 -2.42
N PRO A 234 -8.92 7.39 -2.69
CA PRO A 234 -8.39 6.04 -2.92
C PRO A 234 -7.34 5.99 -4.04
N GLY A 235 -7.55 6.69 -5.16
CA GLY A 235 -6.59 6.73 -6.27
C GLY A 235 -5.26 7.35 -5.86
N TRP A 236 -5.29 8.40 -5.04
CA TRP A 236 -4.07 9.00 -4.47
C TRP A 236 -3.31 8.03 -3.57
N LEU A 237 -4.01 7.26 -2.74
CA LEU A 237 -3.40 6.24 -1.88
C LEU A 237 -2.78 5.11 -2.70
N VAL A 238 -3.46 4.62 -3.73
CA VAL A 238 -2.93 3.56 -4.60
C VAL A 238 -1.68 4.02 -5.34
N ARG A 239 -1.64 5.28 -5.80
CA ARG A 239 -0.45 5.86 -6.38
C ARG A 239 0.72 5.87 -5.39
N ASP A 240 0.47 6.28 -4.15
CA ASP A 240 1.50 6.34 -3.12
C ASP A 240 2.03 4.94 -2.78
N PHE A 241 1.12 3.96 -2.68
CA PHE A 241 1.50 2.59 -2.32
C PHE A 241 2.18 1.82 -3.45
N LEU A 242 1.69 1.94 -4.69
CA LEU A 242 2.21 1.18 -5.85
C LEU A 242 3.29 1.96 -6.61
N PHE A 243 2.93 3.12 -7.17
CA PHE A 243 3.80 3.86 -8.09
C PHE A 243 4.98 4.53 -7.38
N VAL A 244 4.74 5.23 -6.28
CA VAL A 244 5.82 5.93 -5.55
C VAL A 244 6.84 4.94 -4.99
N SER A 245 6.38 3.78 -4.53
CA SER A 245 7.23 2.77 -3.94
C SER A 245 7.99 1.93 -4.97
N SER A 246 7.44 1.72 -6.16
CA SER A 246 8.14 1.10 -7.28
C SER A 246 9.22 2.03 -7.86
N THR A 247 8.83 3.26 -8.21
CA THR A 247 9.75 4.24 -8.83
C THR A 247 10.89 4.68 -7.90
N GLY A 248 10.64 4.70 -6.59
CA GLY A 248 11.64 4.98 -5.56
C GLY A 248 12.55 3.80 -5.20
N ALA A 249 12.32 2.62 -5.77
CA ALA A 249 13.16 1.45 -5.54
C ALA A 249 14.56 1.64 -6.18
N PRO A 250 15.62 1.11 -5.55
CA PRO A 250 16.99 1.24 -6.07
C PRO A 250 17.08 0.66 -7.48
N ALA A 251 17.82 1.35 -8.35
CA ALA A 251 18.10 0.88 -9.70
C ALA A 251 18.87 -0.45 -9.63
N ASP A 252 18.59 -1.36 -10.57
CA ASP A 252 19.29 -2.63 -10.64
C ASP A 252 20.79 -2.40 -10.82
N THR A 253 21.59 -2.89 -9.86
CA THR A 253 23.00 -3.11 -10.10
C THR A 253 23.04 -4.22 -11.13
N LYS A 254 23.35 -3.91 -12.41
CA LYS A 254 23.35 -4.86 -13.54
C LYS A 254 23.83 -6.24 -13.07
N LEU A 255 22.87 -7.12 -12.79
CA LEU A 255 23.18 -8.51 -12.46
C LEU A 255 23.67 -9.10 -13.76
N GLN A 256 24.98 -9.31 -13.88
CA GLN A 256 25.50 -10.12 -14.97
C GLN A 256 24.70 -11.43 -15.00
N PRO A 257 24.17 -11.84 -16.16
CA PRO A 257 23.49 -13.12 -16.26
C PRO A 257 24.51 -14.20 -15.91
N SER A 258 24.43 -14.70 -14.68
CA SER A 258 25.35 -15.74 -14.20
C SER A 258 25.09 -16.98 -15.05
N ALA A 259 26.13 -17.42 -15.78
CA ALA A 259 26.07 -18.52 -16.72
C ALA A 259 25.41 -19.75 -16.07
N GLY A 260 24.54 -20.41 -16.84
CA GLY A 260 23.72 -21.52 -16.35
C GLY A 260 24.57 -22.61 -15.70
N ARG A 261 24.30 -22.89 -14.43
CA ARG A 261 24.84 -24.07 -13.74
C ARG A 261 24.01 -25.27 -14.20
N GLN A 262 24.61 -26.19 -14.95
CA GLN A 262 23.99 -27.47 -15.28
C GLN A 262 23.70 -28.24 -13.98
N GLY A 263 22.42 -28.50 -13.70
CA GLY A 263 21.95 -29.18 -12.49
C GLY A 263 20.94 -28.42 -11.61
N GLU A 264 20.51 -27.22 -11.99
CA GLU A 264 19.48 -26.48 -11.24
C GLU A 264 18.05 -27.01 -11.47
N TYR A 265 17.22 -26.96 -10.42
CA TYR A 265 15.80 -27.34 -10.47
C TYR A 265 15.03 -26.48 -11.49
N LEU A 266 14.05 -27.09 -12.17
CA LEU A 266 13.16 -26.41 -13.14
C LEU A 266 12.53 -25.14 -12.57
N ILE A 267 12.15 -25.14 -11.29
CA ILE A 267 11.58 -23.98 -10.59
C ILE A 267 12.61 -22.84 -10.54
N THR A 268 13.88 -23.14 -10.29
CA THR A 268 14.98 -22.17 -10.26
C THR A 268 15.26 -21.61 -11.66
N THR A 269 15.18 -22.44 -12.70
CA THR A 269 15.34 -22.01 -14.10
C THR A 269 14.18 -21.13 -14.56
N VAL A 270 12.92 -21.51 -14.26
CA VAL A 270 11.74 -20.71 -14.59
C VAL A 270 11.75 -19.40 -13.81
N TYR A 271 12.04 -19.43 -12.50
CA TYR A 271 12.16 -18.24 -11.67
C TYR A 271 13.26 -17.30 -12.19
N ARG A 272 14.43 -17.83 -12.57
CA ARG A 272 15.51 -17.02 -13.16
C ARG A 272 15.08 -16.40 -14.50
N ARG A 273 14.39 -17.16 -15.35
CA ARG A 273 13.98 -16.72 -16.69
C ARG A 273 12.82 -15.72 -16.68
N THR A 274 11.91 -15.83 -15.71
CA THR A 274 10.78 -14.89 -15.54
C THR A 274 11.15 -13.82 -14.52
N TRP A 275 11.19 -14.15 -13.23
CA TRP A 275 11.40 -13.23 -12.11
C TRP A 275 12.83 -12.68 -12.01
N GLY A 276 13.84 -13.41 -12.49
CA GLY A 276 15.24 -12.97 -12.48
C GLY A 276 15.53 -11.84 -13.47
N VAL A 277 14.82 -11.81 -14.60
CA VAL A 277 15.00 -10.84 -15.70
C VAL A 277 14.26 -9.52 -15.46
N LEU A 278 13.18 -9.54 -14.66
CA LEU A 278 12.43 -8.35 -14.27
C LEU A 278 13.31 -7.34 -13.52
N SER A 279 13.05 -6.04 -13.71
CA SER A 279 13.72 -4.99 -12.93
C SER A 279 13.30 -5.04 -11.46
N THR A 280 14.18 -4.62 -10.54
CA THR A 280 13.84 -4.47 -9.11
C THR A 280 12.60 -3.61 -8.90
N LYS A 281 12.41 -2.54 -9.69
CA LYS A 281 11.20 -1.70 -9.65
C LYS A 281 9.95 -2.51 -9.97
N THR A 282 9.94 -3.21 -11.10
CA THR A 282 8.82 -4.05 -11.52
C THR A 282 8.52 -5.19 -10.53
N LYS A 283 9.53 -5.80 -9.90
CA LYS A 283 9.32 -6.81 -8.85
C LYS A 283 8.60 -6.22 -7.63
N VAL A 284 8.99 -5.02 -7.20
CA VAL A 284 8.32 -4.31 -6.10
C VAL A 284 6.87 -4.00 -6.48
N LEU A 285 6.64 -3.49 -7.69
CA LEU A 285 5.31 -3.20 -8.19
C LEU A 285 4.41 -4.43 -8.23
N VAL A 286 4.86 -5.53 -8.83
CA VAL A 286 4.08 -6.77 -8.93
C VAL A 286 3.81 -7.34 -7.54
N LYS A 287 4.81 -7.39 -6.66
CA LYS A 287 4.64 -7.89 -5.28
C LYS A 287 3.59 -7.08 -4.52
N ARG A 288 3.68 -5.74 -4.58
CA ARG A 288 2.74 -4.86 -3.88
C ARG A 288 1.33 -4.90 -4.49
N THR A 289 1.22 -5.01 -5.82
CA THR A 289 -0.06 -5.13 -6.51
C THR A 289 -0.78 -6.43 -6.14
N VAL A 290 -0.08 -7.56 -6.21
CA VAL A 290 -0.65 -8.87 -5.85
C VAL A 290 -1.04 -8.88 -4.38
N LEU A 291 -0.18 -8.37 -3.49
CA LEU A 291 -0.49 -8.27 -2.06
C LEU A 291 -1.76 -7.45 -1.83
N LEU A 292 -1.87 -6.29 -2.48
CA LEU A 292 -3.00 -5.39 -2.33
C LEU A 292 -4.30 -5.98 -2.87
N ALA A 293 -4.25 -6.64 -4.03
CA ALA A 293 -5.41 -7.31 -4.61
C ALA A 293 -5.90 -8.45 -3.71
N VAL A 294 -4.99 -9.30 -3.22
CA VAL A 294 -5.34 -10.39 -2.30
C VAL A 294 -5.89 -9.86 -0.99
N ALA A 295 -5.29 -8.81 -0.43
CA ALA A 295 -5.76 -8.18 0.79
C ALA A 295 -7.18 -7.61 0.62
N ALA A 296 -7.45 -6.86 -0.45
CA ALA A 296 -8.78 -6.31 -0.72
C ALA A 296 -9.84 -7.42 -0.93
N ALA A 297 -9.48 -8.53 -1.60
CA ALA A 297 -10.35 -9.69 -1.76
C ALA A 297 -10.69 -10.34 -0.43
N ALA A 298 -9.65 -10.65 0.35
CA ALA A 298 -9.78 -11.36 1.62
C ALA A 298 -10.51 -10.49 2.66
N ASP A 299 -10.23 -9.19 2.69
CA ASP A 299 -10.90 -8.25 3.56
C ASP A 299 -12.41 -8.21 3.28
N SER A 300 -12.78 -8.13 2.01
CA SER A 300 -14.18 -8.20 1.59
C SER A 300 -14.82 -9.53 1.98
N ALA A 301 -14.17 -10.65 1.69
CA ALA A 301 -14.71 -11.98 1.94
C ALA A 301 -14.89 -12.30 3.43
N ILE A 302 -14.03 -11.75 4.30
CA ILE A 302 -14.07 -12.01 5.75
C ILE A 302 -14.98 -11.00 6.47
N GLN A 303 -14.86 -9.71 6.17
CA GLN A 303 -15.56 -8.68 6.93
C GLN A 303 -17.02 -8.51 6.51
N ILE A 304 -17.36 -8.62 5.22
CA ILE A 304 -18.72 -8.35 4.74
C ILE A 304 -19.76 -9.32 5.34
N PRO A 305 -19.57 -10.66 5.31
CA PRO A 305 -20.56 -11.60 5.85
C PRO A 305 -20.74 -11.50 7.37
N VAL A 306 -19.73 -10.96 8.06
CA VAL A 306 -19.75 -10.76 9.50
C VAL A 306 -20.41 -9.43 9.87
N THR A 307 -20.16 -8.38 9.07
CA THR A 307 -20.56 -7.01 9.43
C THR A 307 -21.93 -6.63 8.87
N VAL A 308 -22.36 -7.27 7.79
CA VAL A 308 -23.61 -6.95 7.10
C VAL A 308 -24.60 -8.09 7.28
N LYS A 309 -25.75 -7.78 7.91
CA LYS A 309 -26.83 -8.75 8.08
C LYS A 309 -27.38 -9.19 6.72
N GLY A 310 -27.51 -10.51 6.53
CA GLY A 310 -28.02 -11.09 5.28
C GLY A 310 -26.96 -11.19 4.17
N ALA A 311 -25.71 -10.81 4.42
CA ALA A 311 -24.67 -10.93 3.41
C ALA A 311 -24.10 -12.36 3.31
N GLY A 312 -24.36 -13.05 2.19
CA GLY A 312 -23.76 -14.35 1.89
C GLY A 312 -22.27 -14.27 1.60
N TYR A 313 -21.56 -15.38 1.87
CA TYR A 313 -20.12 -15.50 1.59
C TYR A 313 -19.83 -15.41 0.08
N GLU A 314 -20.66 -16.02 -0.78
CA GLU A 314 -20.45 -15.93 -2.23
C GLU A 314 -20.58 -14.48 -2.72
N GLY A 315 -21.57 -13.74 -2.22
CA GLY A 315 -21.78 -12.33 -2.53
C GLY A 315 -20.57 -11.46 -2.17
N ALA A 316 -20.00 -11.68 -0.99
CA ALA A 316 -18.81 -10.99 -0.51
C ALA A 316 -17.56 -11.28 -1.38
N VAL A 317 -17.39 -12.54 -1.80
CA VAL A 317 -16.30 -12.94 -2.70
C VAL A 317 -16.44 -12.29 -4.07
N GLY A 318 -17.65 -12.31 -4.66
CA GLY A 318 -17.90 -11.67 -5.95
C GLY A 318 -17.70 -10.16 -5.89
N TRP A 319 -18.10 -9.51 -4.80
CA TRP A 319 -17.80 -8.10 -4.55
C TRP A 319 -16.29 -7.84 -4.50
N GLY A 320 -15.56 -8.56 -3.64
CA GLY A 320 -14.10 -8.43 -3.50
C GLY A 320 -13.33 -8.70 -4.79
N ALA A 321 -13.84 -9.59 -5.65
CA ALA A 321 -13.23 -9.91 -6.93
C ALA A 321 -13.21 -8.71 -7.90
N VAL A 322 -14.26 -7.88 -7.92
CA VAL A 322 -14.34 -6.66 -8.75
C VAL A 322 -13.21 -5.69 -8.40
N TRP A 323 -12.99 -5.49 -7.10
CA TRP A 323 -11.95 -4.61 -6.58
C TRP A 323 -10.54 -5.14 -6.86
N SER A 324 -10.36 -6.45 -6.67
CA SER A 324 -9.09 -7.13 -6.94
C SER A 324 -8.72 -7.02 -8.41
N PHE A 325 -9.70 -7.21 -9.31
CA PHE A 325 -9.52 -7.03 -10.74
C PHE A 325 -9.14 -5.60 -11.10
N ALA A 326 -9.78 -4.59 -10.51
CA ALA A 326 -9.41 -3.19 -10.70
C ALA A 326 -7.97 -2.91 -10.25
N ILE A 327 -7.55 -3.42 -9.08
CA ILE A 327 -6.18 -3.26 -8.56
C ILE A 327 -5.15 -3.89 -9.51
N LEU A 328 -5.45 -5.06 -10.08
CA LEU A 328 -4.57 -5.70 -11.07
C LEU A 328 -4.43 -4.85 -12.34
N ILE A 329 -5.51 -4.29 -12.87
CA ILE A 329 -5.46 -3.37 -14.02
C ILE A 329 -4.60 -2.15 -13.70
N ILE A 330 -4.73 -1.59 -12.50
CA ILE A 330 -3.92 -0.43 -12.07
C ILE A 330 -2.44 -0.80 -12.03
N GLY A 331 -2.09 -1.95 -11.45
CA GLY A 331 -0.72 -2.44 -11.41
C GLY A 331 -0.12 -2.68 -12.80
N LEU A 332 -0.90 -3.24 -13.73
CA LEU A 332 -0.51 -3.38 -15.13
C LEU A 332 -0.29 -2.02 -15.80
N THR A 333 -1.16 -1.05 -15.53
CA THR A 333 -1.07 0.30 -16.08
C THR A 333 0.21 1.01 -15.59
N TYR A 334 0.53 0.91 -14.30
CA TYR A 334 1.80 1.43 -13.79
C TYR A 334 3.01 0.68 -14.33
N GLY A 335 2.91 -0.65 -14.50
CA GLY A 335 3.98 -1.44 -15.10
C GLY A 335 4.27 -1.01 -16.53
N TRP A 336 3.23 -0.67 -17.29
CA TRP A 336 3.35 -0.09 -18.62
C TRP A 336 4.01 1.30 -18.59
N ILE A 337 3.56 2.20 -17.69
CA ILE A 337 4.12 3.55 -17.55
C ILE A 337 5.61 3.51 -17.17
N GLU A 338 6.00 2.60 -16.28
CA GLU A 338 7.38 2.44 -15.83
C GLU A 338 8.26 1.67 -16.83
N GLY A 339 7.65 0.92 -17.77
CA GLY A 339 8.36 0.15 -18.79
C GLY A 339 8.85 0.96 -20.00
N VAL A 340 8.43 2.22 -20.13
CA VAL A 340 8.88 3.10 -21.22
C VAL A 340 10.28 3.63 -20.86
N GLU A 341 11.30 3.22 -21.63
CA GLU A 341 12.68 3.69 -21.46
C GLU A 341 12.77 5.21 -21.61
N GLY A 342 13.11 5.90 -20.52
CA GLY A 342 13.10 7.37 -20.43
C GLY A 342 12.71 7.93 -19.06
N VAL A 343 12.29 7.06 -18.13
CA VAL A 343 11.87 7.36 -16.74
C VAL A 343 12.84 6.75 -15.72
#